data_AF-A0A4Y2B7N2-F1
#
_entry.id   AF-A0A4Y2B7N2-F1
#
_cell.length_a   1.000
_cell.length_b   1.000
_cell.length_c   1.000
_cell.angle_alpha   90.00
_cell.angle_beta   90.00
_cell.angle_gamma   90.00
#
_symmetry.space_group_name_H-M   'P 1'
#
loop_
_entity.id
_entity.type
_entity.pdbx_description
1 polymer ?
#
loop_
_entity_poly.entity_id
_entity_poly.type
_entity_poly.pdbx_seq_one_letter_code
_entity_poly.pdbx_strand_id
1 'polypeptide(L)'
;MLKFFFLSALVISVQVVTLLVLLHSSGAAGFRIDRNSFTKSPVILVPGDGGSQLDAKLNKPSRVHRFCGKKTEDYFNLWLNPELLMPGILNCWVDNMR
;
A
#
# COMPACT_ATOMS: atom_id res chain seq x y z
N MET A 1 -46.61 -5.65 23.85
CA MET A 1 -46.10 -7.01 24.14
C MET A 1 -45.07 -7.50 23.12
N LEU A 2 -45.29 -7.35 21.80
CA LEU A 2 -44.39 -7.89 20.77
C LEU A 2 -42.94 -7.34 20.83
N LYS A 3 -42.75 -6.04 21.11
CA LYS A 3 -41.41 -5.42 21.23
C LYS A 3 -40.53 -6.01 22.35
N PHE A 4 -41.15 -6.45 23.46
CA PHE A 4 -40.43 -7.07 24.57
C PHE A 4 -39.91 -8.47 24.20
N PHE A 5 -40.67 -9.20 23.39
CA PHE A 5 -40.31 -10.54 22.92
C PHE A 5 -39.17 -10.52 21.90
N PHE A 6 -39.13 -9.51 21.02
CA PHE A 6 -38.02 -9.31 20.09
C PHE A 6 -36.74 -8.87 20.79
N LEU A 7 -36.84 -8.03 21.83
CA LEU A 7 -35.68 -7.56 22.58
C LEU A 7 -35.04 -8.69 23.41
N SER A 8 -35.85 -9.55 24.04
CA SER A 8 -35.33 -10.72 24.77
C SER A 8 -34.70 -11.76 23.83
N ALA A 9 -35.31 -12.03 22.68
CA ALA A 9 -34.75 -12.95 21.68
C ALA A 9 -33.38 -12.48 21.15
N LEU A 10 -33.24 -11.16 20.89
CA LEU A 10 -31.97 -10.58 20.45
C LEU A 10 -30.90 -10.66 21.55
N VAL A 11 -31.25 -10.33 22.80
CA VAL A 11 -30.32 -10.39 23.94
C VAL A 11 -29.85 -11.83 24.19
N ILE A 12 -30.74 -12.81 24.12
CA ILE A 12 -30.39 -14.24 24.29
C ILE A 12 -29.43 -14.68 23.18
N SER A 13 -29.69 -14.28 21.93
CA SER A 13 -28.81 -14.64 20.81
C SER A 13 -27.39 -14.07 20.97
N VAL A 14 -27.25 -12.82 21.43
CA VAL A 14 -25.94 -12.17 21.64
C VAL A 14 -25.17 -12.84 22.78
N GLN A 15 -25.83 -13.20 23.88
CA GLN A 15 -25.18 -13.87 25.02
C GLN A 15 -24.71 -15.28 24.66
N VAL A 16 -25.50 -16.04 23.89
CA VAL A 16 -25.12 -17.39 23.43
C VAL A 16 -23.94 -17.35 22.48
N VAL A 17 -23.91 -16.41 21.53
CA VAL A 17 -22.78 -16.25 20.60
C VAL A 17 -21.50 -15.85 21.35
N THR A 18 -21.61 -14.93 22.30
CA THR A 18 -20.47 -14.52 23.13
C THR A 18 -19.90 -15.69 23.94
N LEU A 19 -20.78 -16.51 24.55
CA LEU A 19 -20.36 -17.70 25.31
C LEU A 19 -19.70 -18.75 24.40
N LEU A 20 -20.24 -18.99 23.20
CA LEU A 20 -19.68 -19.91 22.22
C LEU A 20 -18.30 -19.47 21.71
N VAL A 21 -18.11 -18.17 21.47
CA VAL A 21 -16.82 -17.60 21.07
C VAL A 21 -15.79 -17.72 22.19
N LEU A 22 -16.18 -17.47 23.44
CA LEU A 22 -15.31 -17.65 24.61
C LEU A 22 -14.90 -19.11 24.79
N LEU A 23 -15.83 -20.07 24.62
CA LEU A 23 -15.54 -21.50 24.73
C LEU A 23 -14.60 -22.03 23.63
N HIS A 24 -14.61 -21.42 22.43
CA HIS A 24 -13.70 -21.82 21.32
C HIS A 24 -12.27 -21.28 21.46
N SER A 25 -12.01 -20.37 22.40
CA SER A 25 -10.70 -19.70 22.51
C SER A 25 -9.62 -20.49 23.27
N SER A 26 -9.89 -21.73 23.70
CA SER A 26 -8.90 -22.59 24.35
C SER A 26 -7.98 -23.27 23.32
N GLY A 27 -7.19 -22.46 22.61
CA GLY A 27 -6.39 -22.94 21.50
C GLY A 27 -5.24 -22.01 21.12
N ALA A 28 -4.53 -21.47 22.11
CA ALA A 28 -3.25 -20.80 21.85
C ALA A 28 -2.20 -21.29 22.87
N ALA A 29 -1.80 -22.56 22.72
CA ALA A 29 -0.50 -22.98 23.23
C ALA A 29 0.56 -22.18 22.44
N GLY A 30 1.02 -21.08 23.04
CA GLY A 30 2.03 -20.20 22.45
C GLY A 30 3.29 -21.01 22.17
N PHE A 31 3.58 -21.22 20.89
CA PHE A 31 4.86 -21.73 20.42
C PHE A 31 5.94 -20.72 20.82
N ARG A 32 6.73 -21.06 21.85
CA ARG A 32 7.95 -20.31 22.18
C ARG A 32 8.98 -20.62 21.10
N ILE A 33 9.13 -19.71 20.12
CA ILE A 33 10.31 -19.71 19.25
C ILE A 33 11.50 -19.35 20.13
N ASP A 34 12.32 -20.35 20.42
CA ASP A 34 13.65 -20.15 20.96
C ASP A 34 14.44 -19.32 19.92
N ARG A 35 14.70 -18.05 20.24
CA ARG A 35 15.54 -17.16 19.43
C ARG A 35 17.01 -17.53 19.65
N ASN A 36 17.36 -18.79 19.44
CA ASN A 36 18.74 -19.15 19.22
C ASN A 36 19.20 -18.44 17.94
N SER A 37 20.30 -17.70 18.05
CA SER A 37 20.83 -16.73 17.08
C SER A 37 20.68 -17.16 15.62
N PHE A 38 19.61 -16.70 14.96
CA PHE A 38 19.51 -16.74 13.51
C PHE A 38 20.48 -15.67 12.99
N THR A 39 21.70 -16.07 12.66
CA THR A 39 22.58 -15.29 11.80
C THR A 39 21.88 -15.15 10.44
N LYS A 40 21.09 -14.09 10.28
CA LYS A 40 20.40 -13.81 9.03
C LYS A 40 21.45 -13.57 7.95
N SER A 41 21.40 -14.37 6.89
CA SER A 41 22.20 -14.12 5.70
C SER A 41 21.70 -12.83 5.04
N PRO A 42 22.60 -11.94 4.58
CA PRO A 42 22.18 -10.75 3.85
C PRO A 42 21.47 -11.16 2.55
N VAL A 43 20.37 -10.50 2.22
CA VAL A 43 19.59 -10.72 1.00
C VAL A 43 19.64 -9.44 0.17
N ILE A 44 19.99 -9.56 -1.11
CA ILE A 44 19.92 -8.47 -2.09
C ILE A 44 18.66 -8.68 -2.92
N LEU A 45 17.79 -7.66 -2.95
CA LEU A 45 16.58 -7.67 -3.76
C LEU A 45 16.85 -6.88 -5.04
N VAL A 46 16.77 -7.57 -6.18
CA VAL A 46 16.88 -6.94 -7.51
C VAL A 46 15.47 -6.85 -8.08
N PRO A 47 14.95 -5.63 -8.32
CA PRO A 47 13.60 -5.44 -8.85
C PRO A 47 13.54 -5.75 -10.36
N GLY A 48 12.32 -5.97 -10.85
CA GLY A 48 12.03 -6.02 -12.28
C GLY A 48 12.02 -4.63 -12.93
N ASP A 49 11.62 -4.57 -14.19
CA ASP A 49 11.46 -3.32 -14.94
C ASP A 49 10.37 -2.43 -14.32
N GLY A 50 10.69 -1.15 -14.09
CA GLY A 50 9.80 -0.23 -13.40
C GLY A 50 9.54 -0.56 -11.93
N GLY A 51 10.22 -1.56 -11.34
CA GLY A 51 10.06 -1.95 -9.94
C GLY A 51 10.81 -1.08 -8.94
N SER A 52 11.35 0.06 -9.37
CA SER A 52 12.07 1.03 -8.54
C SER A 52 11.73 2.44 -8.93
N GLN A 53 11.77 3.34 -7.95
CA GLN A 53 11.51 4.75 -8.19
C GLN A 53 12.60 5.38 -9.03
N LEU A 54 12.22 6.33 -9.86
CA LEU A 54 13.12 7.15 -10.65
C LEU A 54 12.83 8.61 -10.36
N ASP A 55 13.89 9.34 -10.01
CA ASP A 55 13.84 10.78 -9.84
C ASP A 55 14.58 11.46 -11.00
N ALA A 56 14.08 12.62 -11.43
CA ALA A 56 14.68 13.38 -12.53
C ALA A 56 14.79 14.87 -12.17
N LYS A 57 15.76 15.55 -12.78
CA LYS A 57 15.89 17.01 -12.77
C LYS A 57 16.04 17.51 -14.19
N LEU A 58 15.20 18.45 -14.60
CA LEU A 58 15.13 18.87 -16.00
C LEU A 58 16.05 20.07 -16.27
N ASN A 59 16.71 20.05 -17.43
CA ASN A 59 17.34 21.21 -18.05
C ASN A 59 17.36 21.04 -19.59
N LYS A 60 16.17 21.02 -20.19
CA LYS A 60 15.96 20.67 -21.60
C LYS A 60 16.00 21.91 -22.49
N PRO A 61 16.65 21.86 -23.68
CA PRO A 61 16.66 22.99 -24.62
C PRO A 61 15.27 23.25 -25.22
N SER A 62 14.49 22.20 -25.44
CA SER A 62 13.14 22.24 -26.02
C SER A 62 12.16 21.39 -25.22
N ARG A 63 10.87 21.52 -25.53
CA ARG A 63 9.77 20.73 -24.96
C ARG A 63 8.75 20.42 -26.05
N VAL A 64 8.13 19.25 -26.00
CA VAL A 64 7.14 18.82 -26.99
C VAL A 64 5.88 19.69 -27.00
N HIS A 65 5.40 20.09 -25.82
CA HIS A 65 4.24 20.98 -25.68
C HIS A 65 4.56 22.15 -24.76
N ARG A 66 3.89 23.30 -24.96
CA ARG A 66 4.17 24.52 -24.17
C ARG A 66 3.87 24.38 -22.68
N PHE A 67 3.04 23.43 -22.26
CA PHE A 67 2.75 23.21 -20.84
C PHE A 67 3.76 22.27 -20.15
N CYS A 68 4.63 21.55 -20.88
CA CYS A 68 5.63 20.69 -20.27
C CYS A 68 6.75 21.50 -19.59
N GLY A 69 7.29 21.02 -18.47
CA GLY A 69 8.46 21.62 -17.84
C GLY A 69 9.70 21.56 -18.74
N LYS A 70 10.49 22.65 -18.78
CA LYS A 70 11.84 22.63 -19.38
C LYS A 70 12.95 22.48 -18.35
N LYS A 71 12.76 23.09 -17.18
CA LYS A 71 13.73 23.14 -16.10
C LYS A 71 13.03 22.91 -14.77
N THR A 72 13.67 22.18 -13.87
CA THR A 72 13.25 22.04 -12.47
C THR A 72 14.38 22.49 -11.56
N GLU A 73 14.03 23.11 -10.43
CA GLU A 73 15.03 23.55 -9.44
C GLU A 73 15.60 22.34 -8.69
N ASP A 74 14.76 21.35 -8.39
CA ASP A 74 15.12 20.12 -7.68
C ASP A 74 14.77 18.86 -8.48
N TYR A 75 15.18 17.71 -7.92
CA TYR A 75 14.72 16.41 -8.36
C TYR A 75 13.24 16.22 -8.00
N PHE A 76 12.50 15.61 -8.92
CA PHE A 76 11.11 15.21 -8.68
C PHE A 76 10.94 13.73 -9.03
N ASN A 77 9.95 13.09 -8.40
CA ASN A 77 9.60 11.71 -8.71
C ASN A 77 8.98 11.61 -10.11
N LEU A 78 9.74 11.02 -11.04
CA LEU A 78 9.34 10.78 -12.41
C LEU A 78 8.63 9.43 -12.55
N TRP A 79 9.01 8.45 -11.75
CA TRP A 79 8.37 7.13 -11.70
C TRP A 79 8.32 6.58 -10.26
N LEU A 80 7.20 6.07 -9.76
CA LEU A 80 5.85 6.08 -10.33
C LEU A 80 5.07 7.28 -9.78
N ASN A 81 4.74 8.24 -10.65
CA ASN A 81 3.86 9.36 -10.30
C ASN A 81 2.59 9.35 -11.19
N PRO A 82 1.42 8.96 -10.66
CA PRO A 82 0.18 8.87 -11.43
C PRO A 82 -0.29 10.19 -12.07
N GLU A 83 0.03 11.34 -11.48
CA GLU A 83 -0.34 12.65 -12.02
C GLU A 83 0.35 12.90 -13.38
N LEU A 84 1.58 12.38 -13.55
CA LEU A 84 2.34 12.47 -14.80
C LEU A 84 1.82 11.51 -15.88
N LEU A 85 1.01 10.52 -15.51
CA LEU A 85 0.43 9.51 -16.41
C LEU A 85 -0.98 9.89 -16.89
N MET A 86 -1.52 11.02 -16.45
CA MET A 86 -2.82 11.51 -16.91
C MET A 86 -2.79 11.92 -18.38
N PRO A 87 -3.92 11.76 -19.11
CA PRO A 87 -4.06 12.29 -20.47
C PRO A 87 -3.72 13.78 -20.52
N GLY A 88 -2.94 14.19 -21.51
CA GLY A 88 -2.38 15.54 -21.63
C GLY A 88 -0.94 15.62 -21.13
N ILE A 89 -0.66 15.17 -19.89
CA ILE A 89 0.69 15.24 -19.28
C ILE A 89 1.56 14.05 -19.67
N LEU A 90 0.95 12.91 -20.03
CA LEU A 90 1.65 11.70 -20.47
C LEU A 90 2.69 11.98 -21.56
N ASN A 91 2.41 12.89 -22.50
CA ASN A 91 3.37 13.26 -23.55
C ASN A 91 4.60 13.99 -23.00
N CYS A 92 4.47 14.76 -21.91
CA CYS A 92 5.60 15.34 -21.20
C CYS A 92 6.41 14.26 -20.47
N TRP A 93 5.73 13.29 -19.85
CA TRP A 93 6.39 12.17 -19.17
C TRP A 93 7.20 11.31 -20.15
N VAL A 94 6.61 10.92 -21.28
CA VAL A 94 7.30 10.18 -22.35
C VAL A 94 8.53 10.95 -22.86
N ASP A 95 8.41 12.26 -23.08
CA ASP A 95 9.53 13.11 -23.52
C ASP A 95 10.64 13.24 -22.46
N ASN A 96 10.35 13.01 -21.17
CA ASN A 96 11.33 13.06 -20.09
C ASN A 96 11.96 11.69 -19.78
N MET A 97 11.29 10.59 -20.14
CA MET A 97 11.79 9.22 -20.00
C MET A 97 12.71 8.79 -21.15
N ARG A 98 12.71 9.53 -22.26
CA ARG A 98 13.58 9.33 -23.42
C ARG A 98 14.91 10.06 -23.27
#